data_AF-A0A7Z8RJL5-F1
#
_entry.id   AF-A0A7Z8RJL5-F1
#
_cell.length_a   1.000
_cell.length_b   1.000
_cell.length_c   1.000
_cell.angle_alpha   90.00
_cell.angle_beta   90.00
_cell.angle_gamma   90.00
#
_symmetry.space_group_name_H-M   'P 1'
#
loop_
_entity.id
_entity.type
_entity.pdbx_description
1 polymer ?
#
loop_
_entity_poly.entity_id
_entity_poly.type
_entity_poly.pdbx_seq_one_letter_code
_entity_poly.pdbx_strand_id
1 'polypeptide(L)'
;MELVYKITYHRMQDHYLPKLLQAISLVSEEDLWKQRDSINSIGGIVLHISEHIQRNTSRYKNPNIVFEKGIEEYFPVKRQRTEVLLQYVEEVFDEWRKAYLQACEEKKHMDLHSLLHLAEHTSYHLGQVVDRTKSITEQQFNFCQNGINEKNLRTRVETSKF
;
A
#
# COMPACT_ATOMS: atom_id res chain seq x y z
N MET A 1 15.77 -5.42 -15.12
CA MET A 1 14.36 -5.04 -14.87
C MET A 1 13.62 -6.10 -14.06
N GLU A 2 13.74 -7.39 -14.40
CA GLU A 2 13.06 -8.48 -13.68
C GLU A 2 13.25 -8.41 -12.15
N LEU A 3 14.49 -8.24 -11.68
CA LEU A 3 14.78 -8.14 -10.23
C LEU A 3 14.04 -6.98 -9.54
N VAL A 4 13.98 -5.81 -10.18
CA VAL A 4 13.25 -4.65 -9.62
C VAL A 4 11.76 -4.97 -9.52
N TYR A 5 11.21 -5.65 -10.52
CA TYR A 5 9.81 -6.08 -10.48
C TYR A 5 9.53 -7.07 -9.34
N LYS A 6 10.44 -8.03 -9.10
CA LYS A 6 10.31 -8.96 -7.96
C LYS A 6 10.36 -8.21 -6.63
N ILE A 7 11.33 -7.31 -6.49
CA ILE A 7 11.51 -6.52 -5.27
C ILE A 7 10.26 -5.67 -4.98
N THR A 8 9.77 -4.93 -5.98
CA THR A 8 8.60 -4.08 -5.79
C THR A 8 7.36 -4.90 -5.45
N TYR A 9 7.15 -6.03 -6.14
CA TYR A 9 6.06 -6.95 -5.83
C TYR A 9 6.06 -7.40 -4.37
N HIS A 10 7.18 -7.97 -3.90
CA HIS A 10 7.26 -8.49 -2.54
C HIS A 10 7.25 -7.36 -1.49
N ARG A 11 7.78 -6.18 -1.80
CA ARG A 11 7.61 -5.01 -0.94
C ARG A 11 6.14 -4.64 -0.78
N MET A 12 5.40 -4.52 -1.87
CA MET A 12 3.98 -4.16 -1.80
C MET A 12 3.14 -5.23 -1.11
N GLN A 13 3.25 -6.50 -1.54
CA GLN A 13 2.37 -7.60 -1.11
C GLN A 13 2.78 -8.23 0.22
N ASP A 14 4.07 -8.52 0.41
CA ASP A 14 4.52 -9.31 1.56
C ASP A 14 5.05 -8.44 2.69
N HIS A 15 5.31 -7.16 2.43
CA HIS A 15 5.88 -6.25 3.40
C HIS A 15 4.92 -5.12 3.79
N TYR A 16 4.41 -4.35 2.83
CA TYR A 16 3.61 -3.15 3.12
C TYR A 16 2.17 -3.49 3.47
N LEU A 17 1.50 -4.33 2.68
CA LEU A 17 0.12 -4.73 2.95
C LEU A 17 -0.05 -5.33 4.37
N PRO A 18 0.73 -6.33 4.82
CA PRO A 18 0.49 -6.93 6.14
C PRO A 18 0.73 -5.93 7.29
N LYS A 19 1.71 -5.03 7.14
CA LYS A 19 1.96 -3.95 8.11
C LYS A 19 0.81 -2.97 8.16
N LEU A 20 0.26 -2.60 6.99
CA LEU A 20 -0.85 -1.68 6.89
C LEU A 20 -2.10 -2.25 7.55
N LEU A 21 -2.45 -3.51 7.24
CA LEU A 21 -3.59 -4.19 7.85
C LEU A 21 -3.45 -4.30 9.37
N GLN A 22 -2.27 -4.73 9.84
CA GLN A 22 -2.00 -4.84 11.28
C GLN A 22 -2.08 -3.48 11.98
N ALA A 23 -1.62 -2.40 11.33
CA ALA A 23 -1.68 -1.07 11.93
C ALA A 23 -3.11 -0.52 11.99
N ILE A 24 -3.94 -0.80 10.98
CA ILE A 24 -5.34 -0.38 10.95
C ILE A 24 -6.16 -1.16 12.00
N SER A 25 -5.93 -2.47 12.16
CA SER A 25 -6.73 -3.33 13.04
C SER A 25 -6.60 -3.01 14.53
N LEU A 26 -5.59 -2.23 14.94
CA LEU A 26 -5.34 -1.87 16.34
C LEU A 26 -5.97 -0.54 16.75
N VAL A 27 -6.48 0.25 15.79
CA VAL A 27 -6.99 1.60 16.04
C VAL A 27 -8.51 1.56 16.17
N SER A 28 -9.06 2.31 17.13
CA SER A 28 -10.50 2.51 17.24
C SER A 28 -11.06 3.20 15.99
N GLU A 29 -12.32 2.98 15.65
CA GLU A 29 -12.94 3.68 14.51
C GLU A 29 -12.91 5.21 14.68
N GLU A 30 -13.06 5.70 15.90
CA GLU A 30 -12.98 7.14 16.20
C GLU A 30 -11.59 7.68 15.85
N ASP A 31 -10.53 7.04 16.38
CA ASP A 31 -9.16 7.49 16.16
C ASP A 31 -8.70 7.28 14.71
N LEU A 32 -9.23 6.26 14.03
CA LEU A 32 -8.95 5.98 12.61
C LEU A 32 -9.34 7.17 11.73
N TRP A 33 -10.49 7.79 12.02
CA TRP A 33 -11.03 8.91 11.23
C TRP A 33 -10.78 10.28 11.83
N LYS A 34 -10.11 10.35 12.97
CA LYS A 34 -9.77 11.59 13.65
C LYS A 34 -8.80 12.42 12.80
N GLN A 35 -9.27 13.57 12.35
CA GLN A 35 -8.46 14.59 11.67
C GLN A 35 -8.08 15.69 12.66
N ARG A 36 -6.87 16.25 12.52
CA ARG A 36 -6.46 17.48 13.20
C ARG A 36 -6.13 18.55 12.14
N ASP A 37 -6.11 19.81 12.53
CA ASP A 37 -6.07 20.97 11.62
C ASP A 37 -5.01 20.87 10.49
N SER A 38 -3.85 20.27 10.77
CA SER A 38 -2.75 20.09 9.81
C SER A 38 -2.38 18.63 9.55
N ILE A 39 -3.18 17.67 10.02
CA ILE A 39 -2.83 16.24 10.03
C ILE A 39 -4.01 15.44 9.48
N ASN A 40 -3.82 14.83 8.31
CA ASN A 40 -4.76 13.88 7.69
C ASN A 40 -5.12 12.75 8.67
N SER A 41 -6.32 12.17 8.60
CA SER A 41 -6.64 10.99 9.42
C SER A 41 -5.88 9.74 8.95
N ILE A 42 -5.77 8.71 9.80
CA ILE A 42 -5.17 7.42 9.39
C ILE A 42 -5.97 6.83 8.22
N GLY A 43 -7.30 6.78 8.36
CA GLY A 43 -8.18 6.27 7.30
C GLY A 43 -8.08 7.07 6.00
N GLY A 44 -7.90 8.40 6.08
CA GLY A 44 -7.69 9.24 4.89
C GLY A 44 -6.37 8.95 4.19
N ILE A 45 -5.28 8.72 4.93
CA ILE A 45 -4.00 8.28 4.36
C ILE A 45 -4.15 6.92 3.69
N VAL A 46 -4.82 5.97 4.33
CA VAL A 46 -5.03 4.63 3.78
C VAL A 46 -5.80 4.71 2.45
N LEU A 47 -6.90 5.47 2.41
CA LEU A 47 -7.67 5.67 1.19
C LEU A 47 -6.87 6.38 0.09
N HIS A 48 -6.01 7.32 0.46
CA HIS A 48 -5.10 7.99 -0.46
C HIS A 48 -4.09 7.01 -1.08
N ILE A 49 -3.44 6.15 -0.28
CA ILE A 49 -2.58 5.07 -0.80
C ILE A 49 -3.36 4.17 -1.75
N SER A 50 -4.58 3.76 -1.37
CA SER A 50 -5.43 2.88 -2.18
C SER A 50 -5.73 3.48 -3.56
N GLU A 51 -6.00 4.78 -3.65
CA GLU A 51 -6.22 5.46 -4.93
C GLU A 51 -4.94 5.45 -5.80
N HIS A 52 -3.76 5.71 -5.22
CA HIS A 52 -2.49 5.59 -5.96
C HIS A 52 -2.26 4.18 -6.50
N ILE A 53 -2.60 3.15 -5.74
CA ILE A 53 -2.53 1.75 -6.16
C ILE A 53 -3.51 1.49 -7.31
N GLN A 54 -4.77 1.89 -7.18
CA GLN A 54 -5.80 1.70 -8.22
C GLN A 54 -5.45 2.41 -9.53
N ARG A 55 -4.88 3.62 -9.48
CA ARG A 55 -4.41 4.33 -10.68
C ARG A 55 -3.30 3.59 -11.39
N ASN A 56 -2.35 3.01 -10.65
CA ASN A 56 -1.30 2.17 -11.24
C ASN A 56 -1.87 0.86 -11.81
N THR A 57 -2.77 0.19 -11.08
CA THR A 57 -3.52 -0.97 -11.58
C THR A 57 -4.22 -0.67 -12.91
N SER A 58 -4.84 0.50 -13.01
CA SER A 58 -5.51 0.94 -14.24
C SER A 58 -4.53 1.17 -15.39
N ARG A 59 -3.35 1.73 -15.13
CA ARG A 59 -2.28 1.91 -16.13
C ARG A 59 -1.74 0.58 -16.66
N TYR A 60 -1.66 -0.46 -15.82
CA TYR A 60 -1.25 -1.79 -16.28
C TYR A 60 -2.27 -2.42 -17.24
N LYS A 61 -3.57 -2.15 -17.02
CA LYS A 61 -4.66 -2.61 -17.87
C LYS A 61 -4.79 -1.77 -19.15
N ASN A 62 -4.61 -0.45 -19.05
CA ASN A 62 -4.68 0.51 -20.14
C ASN A 62 -3.54 1.55 -20.03
N PRO A 63 -2.40 1.34 -20.71
CA PRO A 63 -1.25 2.25 -20.64
C PRO A 63 -1.53 3.69 -21.11
N ASN A 64 -2.58 3.89 -21.91
CA ASN A 64 -2.95 5.20 -22.45
C ASN A 64 -3.94 5.97 -21.56
N ILE A 65 -4.29 5.43 -20.38
CA ILE A 65 -5.21 6.09 -19.47
C ILE A 65 -4.59 7.41 -18.94
N VAL A 66 -5.36 8.49 -19.02
CA VAL A 66 -4.99 9.80 -18.48
C VAL A 66 -5.95 10.14 -17.35
N PHE A 67 -5.41 10.56 -16.22
CA PHE A 67 -6.20 11.06 -15.10
C PHE A 67 -6.19 12.60 -15.15
N GLU A 68 -7.36 13.21 -15.33
CA GLU A 68 -7.49 14.67 -15.49
C GLU A 68 -7.12 15.46 -14.24
N LYS A 69 -7.24 14.83 -13.06
CA LYS A 69 -6.99 15.46 -11.76
C LYS A 69 -5.93 14.70 -10.97
N GLY A 70 -4.98 15.46 -10.43
CA GLY A 70 -4.08 15.03 -9.38
C GLY A 70 -4.82 14.63 -8.11
N ILE A 71 -4.17 13.82 -7.27
CA ILE A 71 -4.69 13.34 -5.97
C ILE A 71 -3.70 13.59 -4.83
N GLU A 72 -2.62 14.32 -5.12
CA GLU A 72 -1.46 14.53 -4.23
C GLU A 72 -1.90 15.06 -2.87
N GLU A 73 -2.86 15.99 -2.86
CA GLU A 73 -3.41 16.62 -1.65
C GLU A 73 -4.78 16.07 -1.24
N TYR A 74 -5.25 14.99 -1.89
CA TYR A 74 -6.58 14.44 -1.63
C TYR A 74 -6.54 13.30 -0.62
N PHE A 75 -7.04 13.57 0.58
CA PHE A 75 -7.17 12.63 1.70
C PHE A 75 -8.62 12.56 2.18
N PRO A 76 -9.41 11.57 1.75
CA PRO A 76 -10.83 11.52 2.07
C PRO A 76 -11.08 11.11 3.53
N VAL A 77 -11.97 11.82 4.21
CA VAL A 77 -12.49 11.39 5.52
C VAL A 77 -13.86 10.74 5.31
N LYS A 78 -13.91 9.42 5.44
CA LYS A 78 -15.14 8.64 5.39
C LYS A 78 -15.34 7.99 6.74
N ARG A 79 -16.37 8.35 7.51
CA ARG A 79 -16.68 7.65 8.77
C ARG A 79 -17.26 6.25 8.48
N GLN A 80 -16.39 5.33 8.08
CA GLN A 80 -16.74 3.94 7.77
C GLN A 80 -16.13 2.98 8.81
N ARG A 81 -16.72 1.79 8.91
CA ARG A 81 -16.23 0.78 9.85
C ARG A 81 -14.82 0.32 9.54
N THR A 82 -14.06 -0.05 10.57
CA THR A 82 -12.67 -0.52 10.41
C THR A 82 -12.61 -1.76 9.50
N GLU A 83 -13.56 -2.68 9.62
CA GLU A 83 -13.59 -3.91 8.80
C GLU A 83 -13.83 -3.61 7.33
N VAL A 84 -14.64 -2.58 7.03
CA VAL A 84 -14.90 -2.14 5.64
C VAL A 84 -13.63 -1.53 5.04
N LEU A 85 -12.87 -0.77 5.82
CA LEU A 85 -11.58 -0.23 5.35
C LEU A 85 -10.56 -1.35 5.11
N LEU A 86 -10.44 -2.30 6.04
CA LEU A 86 -9.52 -3.44 5.90
C LEU A 86 -9.84 -4.26 4.65
N GLN A 87 -11.10 -4.65 4.47
CA GLN A 87 -11.55 -5.37 3.28
C GLN A 87 -11.23 -4.61 1.99
N TYR A 88 -11.51 -3.31 1.95
CA TYR A 88 -11.21 -2.46 0.79
C TYR A 88 -9.71 -2.42 0.47
N VAL A 89 -8.85 -2.32 1.49
CA VAL A 89 -7.39 -2.34 1.30
C VAL A 89 -6.94 -3.68 0.73
N GLU A 90 -7.43 -4.80 1.25
CA GLU A 90 -7.11 -6.13 0.74
C GLU A 90 -7.54 -6.29 -0.73
N GLU A 91 -8.75 -5.87 -1.07
CA GLU A 91 -9.28 -5.90 -2.44
C GLU A 91 -8.41 -5.07 -3.40
N VAL A 92 -8.04 -3.84 -3.03
CA VAL A 92 -7.20 -2.96 -3.85
C VAL A 92 -5.82 -3.56 -4.09
N PHE A 93 -5.18 -4.13 -3.06
CA PHE A 93 -3.89 -4.78 -3.21
C PHE A 93 -3.97 -6.09 -4.00
N ASP A 94 -5.06 -6.85 -3.89
CA ASP A 94 -5.29 -8.07 -4.68
C ASP A 94 -5.50 -7.75 -6.16
N GLU A 95 -6.29 -6.74 -6.48
CA GLU A 95 -6.48 -6.29 -7.86
C GLU A 95 -5.18 -5.81 -8.49
N TRP A 96 -4.39 -5.04 -7.74
CA TRP A 96 -3.05 -4.63 -8.15
C TRP A 96 -2.15 -5.85 -8.39
N ARG A 97 -2.15 -6.82 -7.47
CA ARG A 97 -1.38 -8.06 -7.58
C ARG A 97 -1.68 -8.78 -8.89
N LYS A 98 -2.96 -9.01 -9.18
CA LYS A 98 -3.44 -9.69 -10.39
C LYS A 98 -3.00 -8.95 -11.65
N ALA A 99 -3.26 -7.64 -11.73
CA ALA A 99 -2.90 -6.83 -12.89
C ALA A 99 -1.38 -6.74 -13.11
N TYR A 100 -0.62 -6.63 -12.02
CA TYR A 100 0.84 -6.57 -12.05
C TYR A 100 1.45 -7.88 -12.56
N LEU A 101 1.01 -9.03 -12.03
CA LEU A 101 1.50 -10.33 -12.47
C LEU A 101 1.15 -10.60 -13.93
N GLN A 102 -0.08 -10.26 -14.35
CA GLN A 102 -0.47 -10.36 -15.75
C GLN A 102 0.41 -9.48 -16.66
N ALA A 103 0.69 -8.24 -16.26
CA ALA A 103 1.58 -7.36 -17.03
C ALA A 103 3.02 -7.91 -17.12
N CYS A 104 3.53 -8.52 -16.05
CA CYS A 104 4.82 -9.20 -16.06
C CYS A 104 4.84 -10.41 -17.01
N GLU A 105 3.82 -11.27 -16.95
CA GLU A 105 3.70 -12.47 -17.78
C GLU A 105 3.60 -12.12 -19.27
N GLU A 106 2.79 -11.12 -19.60
CA GLU A 106 2.63 -10.58 -20.95
C GLU A 106 3.86 -9.76 -21.42
N LYS A 107 4.87 -9.60 -20.57
CA LYS A 107 6.07 -8.77 -20.80
C LYS A 107 5.72 -7.34 -21.23
N LYS A 108 4.61 -6.81 -20.73
CA LYS A 108 4.20 -5.43 -20.97
C LYS A 108 5.25 -4.48 -20.39
N HIS A 109 5.51 -3.40 -21.11
CA HIS A 109 6.34 -2.33 -20.58
C HIS A 109 5.57 -1.62 -19.45
N MET A 110 6.04 -1.78 -18.22
CA MET A 110 5.59 -0.97 -17.09
C MET A 110 6.54 0.21 -16.94
N ASP A 111 5.98 1.41 -16.80
CA ASP A 111 6.78 2.59 -16.50
C ASP A 111 7.45 2.43 -15.12
N LEU A 112 8.78 2.29 -15.15
CA LEU A 112 9.57 2.06 -13.96
C LEU A 112 9.52 3.25 -13.00
N HIS A 113 9.43 4.47 -13.53
CA HIS A 113 9.32 5.68 -12.71
C HIS A 113 8.04 5.64 -11.87
N SER A 114 6.88 5.40 -12.49
CA SER A 114 5.60 5.25 -11.81
C SER A 114 5.60 4.09 -10.80
N LEU A 115 6.22 2.97 -11.14
CA LEU A 115 6.30 1.80 -10.26
C LEU A 115 7.11 2.07 -8.99
N LEU A 116 8.27 2.70 -9.12
CA LEU A 116 9.12 3.04 -7.98
C LEU A 116 8.48 4.12 -7.13
N HIS A 117 7.91 5.15 -7.76
CA HIS A 117 7.13 6.18 -7.05
C HIS A 117 6.02 5.54 -6.23
N LEU A 118 5.23 4.60 -6.80
CA LEU A 118 4.16 3.92 -6.05
C LEU A 118 4.70 3.22 -4.80
N ALA A 119 5.81 2.49 -4.93
CA ALA A 119 6.40 1.75 -3.81
C ALA A 119 6.92 2.69 -2.72
N GLU A 120 7.63 3.76 -3.10
CA GLU A 120 8.16 4.77 -2.20
C GLU A 120 7.03 5.52 -1.48
N HIS A 121 6.03 5.99 -2.22
CA HIS A 121 4.86 6.71 -1.70
C HIS A 121 4.07 5.86 -0.71
N THR A 122 3.84 4.58 -1.06
CA THR A 122 3.20 3.61 -0.16
C THR A 122 4.02 3.43 1.12
N SER A 123 5.35 3.30 1.01
CA SER A 123 6.21 3.12 2.18
C SER A 123 6.26 4.35 3.10
N TYR A 124 6.26 5.54 2.50
CA TYR A 124 6.24 6.83 3.21
C TYR A 124 4.97 6.95 4.05
N HIS A 125 3.80 6.77 3.43
CA HIS A 125 2.53 6.87 4.12
C HIS A 125 2.26 5.72 5.10
N LEU A 126 2.75 4.50 4.80
CA LEU A 126 2.74 3.40 5.77
C LEU A 126 3.51 3.79 7.05
N GLY A 127 4.66 4.46 6.90
CA GLY A 127 5.41 4.98 8.04
C GLY A 127 4.57 5.91 8.91
N GLN A 128 3.82 6.84 8.29
CA GLN A 128 2.90 7.74 9.01
C GLN A 128 1.76 6.99 9.71
N VAL A 129 1.17 5.99 9.05
CA VAL A 129 0.11 5.16 9.65
C VAL A 129 0.65 4.41 10.87
N VAL A 130 1.79 3.74 10.73
CA VAL A 130 2.42 2.99 11.83
C VAL A 130 2.77 3.89 13.00
N ASP A 131 3.40 5.04 12.74
CA ASP A 131 3.80 5.98 13.78
C ASP A 131 2.60 6.49 14.59
N ARG A 132 1.53 6.88 13.90
CA ARG A 132 0.30 7.36 14.54
C ARG A 132 -0.40 6.25 15.31
N THR A 133 -0.50 5.04 14.76
CA THR A 133 -1.06 3.90 15.50
C THR A 133 -0.25 3.63 16.77
N LYS A 134 1.08 3.67 16.73
CA LYS A 134 1.91 3.53 17.94
C LYS A 134 1.63 4.62 18.95
N SER A 135 1.53 5.87 18.51
CA SER A 135 1.24 7.00 19.39
C SER A 135 -0.14 6.92 20.06
N ILE A 136 -1.11 6.25 19.44
CA ILE A 136 -2.47 6.11 19.97
C ILE A 136 -2.58 4.89 20.88
N THR A 137 -1.99 3.77 20.47
CA THR A 137 -2.17 2.47 21.13
C THR A 137 -1.10 2.15 22.16
N GLU A 138 0.02 2.86 22.13
CA GLU A 138 1.25 2.59 22.89
C GLU A 138 1.83 1.17 22.65
N GLN A 139 1.36 0.48 21.60
CA GLN A 139 1.81 -0.87 21.27
C GLN A 139 3.04 -0.85 20.38
N GLN A 140 3.98 -1.78 20.63
CA GLN A 140 5.11 -2.01 19.75
C GLN A 140 4.73 -2.98 18.63
N PHE A 141 4.97 -2.56 17.39
CA PHE A 141 4.87 -3.46 16.25
C PHE A 141 6.11 -4.35 16.15
N ASN A 142 5.93 -5.64 16.39
CA ASN A 142 6.98 -6.66 16.23
C ASN A 142 7.05 -7.22 14.80
N PHE A 143 6.95 -6.34 13.79
CA PHE A 143 6.88 -6.74 12.37
C PHE A 143 8.00 -7.71 11.96
N CYS A 144 9.24 -7.43 12.40
CA CYS A 144 10.39 -8.24 12.03
C CYS A 144 10.35 -9.67 12.59
N GLN A 145 9.76 -9.85 13.78
CA GLN A 145 9.62 -11.15 14.44
C GLN A 145 8.54 -12.01 13.76
N ASN A 146 7.54 -11.36 13.15
CA ASN A 146 6.48 -12.02 12.38
C ASN A 146 6.88 -12.32 10.93
N GLY A 147 8.19 -12.29 10.65
CA GLY A 147 8.74 -12.61 9.35
C GLY A 147 8.60 -11.50 8.30
N ILE A 148 8.16 -10.31 8.69
CA ILE A 148 8.07 -9.13 7.83
C ILE A 148 9.38 -8.33 7.96
N ASN A 149 10.50 -8.93 7.51
CA ASN A 149 11.84 -8.35 7.60
C ASN A 149 12.61 -8.46 6.27
N GLU A 150 13.73 -7.75 6.18
CA GLU A 150 14.55 -7.68 4.95
C GLU A 150 15.14 -9.03 4.54
N LYS A 151 15.57 -9.86 5.50
CA LYS A 151 16.13 -11.18 5.21
C LYS A 151 15.10 -12.06 4.52
N ASN A 152 13.88 -12.10 5.06
CA ASN A 152 12.78 -12.86 4.49
C ASN A 152 12.33 -12.30 3.13
N LEU A 153 12.31 -10.97 2.99
CA LEU A 153 12.03 -10.32 1.71
C LEU A 153 13.04 -10.76 0.65
N ARG A 154 14.33 -10.73 0.97
CA ARG A 154 15.40 -11.17 0.07
C ARG A 154 15.21 -12.63 -0.35
N THR A 155 14.97 -13.53 0.60
CA THR A 155 14.71 -14.94 0.29
C THR A 155 13.50 -15.11 -0.65
N ARG A 156 12.41 -14.35 -0.44
CA ARG A 156 11.24 -14.39 -1.34
C ARG A 156 11.57 -13.90 -2.75
N VAL A 157 12.35 -12.83 -2.86
CA VAL A 157 12.83 -12.30 -4.16
C VAL A 157 13.69 -13.31 -4.90
N GLU A 158 14.60 -14.00 -4.20
CA GLU A 158 15.51 -14.99 -4.79
C GLU A 158 14.81 -16.29 -5.18
N THR A 159 13.71 -16.65 -4.52
CA THR A 159 13.00 -17.92 -4.72
C THR A 159 11.74 -17.82 -5.57
N SER A 160 11.20 -16.61 -5.80
CA SER A 160 10.00 -16.43 -6.61
C SER A 160 10.27 -16.67 -8.11
N LYS A 161 9.40 -17.50 -8.68
CA LYS A 161 9.28 -17.67 -10.14
C LYS A 161 8.21 -16.70 -10.62
N PHE A 162 8.63 -15.78 -11.49
CA PHE A 162 7.75 -14.91 -12.26
C PHE A 162 7.49 -15.54 -13.61
#